data_AF-A0A832PKH7-F1
#
_entry.id   AF-A0A832PKH7-F1
#
_cell.length_a   1.000
_cell.length_b   1.000
_cell.length_c   1.000
_cell.angle_alpha   90.00
_cell.angle_beta   90.00
_cell.angle_gamma   90.00
#
_symmetry.space_group_name_H-M   'P 1'
#
loop_
_entity.id
_entity.type
_entity.pdbx_description
1 polymer ?
#
loop_
_entity_poly.entity_id
_entity_poly.type
_entity_poly.pdbx_seq_one_letter_code
_entity_poly.pdbx_strand_id
1 'polypeptide(L)'
;MTQQTITDRATLLRAAIADIEPRHAALPRIGADANGGWIASHDQHRAAAEELLRHIRRQHGAKARVGLTDPSRLQLHGITVTSVRGLAVLIDAWLTKARAALSGASK
;
A
#
# COMPACT_ATOMS: atom_id res chain seq x y z
N MET A 1 -1.88 31.09 -3.92
CA MET A 1 -1.05 30.20 -3.07
C MET A 1 -1.39 28.72 -3.27
N THR A 2 -1.46 28.22 -4.51
CA THR A 2 -1.93 26.85 -4.82
C THR A 2 -0.89 26.00 -5.56
N GLN A 3 0.05 26.63 -6.26
CA GLN A 3 1.04 25.93 -7.11
C GLN A 3 2.16 25.24 -6.28
N GLN A 4 2.55 25.83 -5.14
CA GLN A 4 3.54 25.22 -4.24
C GLN A 4 3.01 23.95 -3.55
N THR A 5 1.75 23.95 -3.10
CA THR A 5 1.12 22.80 -2.43
C THR A 5 0.92 21.59 -3.35
N ILE A 6 0.64 21.83 -4.64
CA ILE A 6 0.49 20.77 -5.65
C ILE A 6 1.84 20.13 -5.98
N THR A 7 2.89 20.95 -6.11
CA THR A 7 4.26 20.48 -6.39
C THR A 7 4.80 19.63 -5.23
N ASP A 8 4.51 20.04 -4.00
CA ASP A 8 4.86 19.28 -2.80
C ASP A 8 4.16 17.91 -2.77
N ARG A 9 2.83 17.89 -2.96
CA ARG A 9 2.04 16.65 -2.96
C ARG A 9 2.45 15.68 -4.08
N ALA A 10 2.65 16.17 -5.31
CA ALA A 10 3.06 15.32 -6.41
C ALA A 10 4.45 14.71 -6.17
N THR A 11 5.35 15.45 -5.54
CA THR A 11 6.68 14.96 -5.15
C THR A 11 6.58 13.88 -4.08
N LEU A 12 5.76 14.10 -3.04
CA LEU A 12 5.49 13.10 -2.00
C LEU A 12 4.87 11.81 -2.58
N LEU A 13 3.91 11.94 -3.50
CA LEU A 13 3.29 10.78 -4.15
C LEU A 13 4.30 9.98 -4.99
N ARG A 14 5.16 10.64 -5.77
CA ARG A 14 6.20 9.95 -6.55
C ARG A 14 7.20 9.23 -5.64
N ALA A 15 7.66 9.88 -4.57
CA ALA A 15 8.57 9.29 -3.60
C ALA A 15 7.95 8.06 -2.91
N ALA A 16 6.70 8.16 -2.48
CA ALA A 16 5.98 7.05 -1.86
C ALA A 16 5.74 5.90 -2.85
N ILE A 17 5.37 6.16 -4.11
CA ILE A 17 5.23 5.10 -5.13
C ILE A 17 6.56 4.40 -5.37
N ALA A 18 7.65 5.16 -5.58
CA ALA A 18 8.98 4.61 -5.85
C ALA A 18 9.51 3.73 -4.70
N ASP A 19 9.11 4.01 -3.46
CA ASP A 19 9.46 3.22 -2.29
C ASP A 19 8.55 1.98 -2.11
N ILE A 20 7.23 2.15 -2.28
CA ILE A 20 6.24 1.12 -1.93
C ILE A 20 6.11 0.06 -3.02
N GLU A 21 6.14 0.45 -4.29
CA GLU A 21 5.95 -0.44 -5.44
C GLU A 21 6.93 -1.63 -5.47
N PRO A 22 8.27 -1.44 -5.40
CA PRO A 22 9.18 -2.57 -5.43
C PRO A 22 9.00 -3.50 -4.23
N ARG A 23 8.65 -2.97 -3.05
CA ARG A 23 8.42 -3.78 -1.84
C ARG A 23 7.13 -4.58 -1.91
N HIS A 24 6.10 -4.02 -2.53
CA HIS A 24 4.85 -4.72 -2.78
C HIS A 24 5.03 -5.84 -3.81
N ALA A 25 5.79 -5.59 -4.88
CA ALA A 25 6.13 -6.59 -5.88
C ALA A 25 6.98 -7.75 -5.32
N ALA A 26 7.74 -7.49 -4.25
CA ALA A 26 8.58 -8.47 -3.56
C ALA A 26 7.84 -9.33 -2.52
N LEU A 27 6.53 -9.15 -2.33
CA LEU A 27 5.76 -9.97 -1.39
C LEU A 27 5.79 -11.45 -1.80
N PRO A 28 5.99 -12.40 -0.86
CA PRO A 28 5.91 -13.83 -1.15
C PRO A 28 4.59 -14.18 -1.83
N ARG A 29 4.60 -14.99 -2.88
CA ARG A 29 3.35 -15.40 -3.55
C ARG A 29 2.66 -16.48 -2.74
N ILE A 30 1.33 -16.38 -2.63
CA ILE A 30 0.51 -17.46 -2.08
C ILE A 30 0.48 -18.57 -3.12
N GLY A 31 0.90 -19.76 -2.72
CA GLY A 31 0.90 -20.95 -3.56
C GLY A 31 1.07 -22.20 -2.72
N ALA A 32 0.68 -23.34 -3.29
CA ALA A 32 1.15 -24.61 -2.78
C ALA A 32 2.56 -24.81 -3.35
N ASP A 33 3.60 -24.54 -2.56
CA ASP A 33 4.95 -24.94 -2.92
C ASP A 33 5.26 -26.33 -2.36
N ALA A 34 6.33 -26.95 -2.84
CA ALA A 34 6.68 -28.33 -2.53
C ALA A 34 7.14 -28.56 -1.06
N ASN A 35 7.29 -27.49 -0.25
CA ASN A 35 7.93 -27.52 1.07
C ASN A 35 7.07 -26.94 2.20
N GLY A 36 5.88 -26.40 1.91
CA GLY A 36 4.98 -25.84 2.90
C GLY A 36 3.53 -25.83 2.43
N GLY A 37 2.62 -26.24 3.31
CA GLY A 37 1.19 -26.21 3.02
C GLY A 37 0.70 -24.79 2.72
N TRP A 38 -0.39 -24.69 1.94
CA TRP A 38 -1.05 -23.42 1.55
C TRP A 38 -1.23 -22.42 2.70
N ILE A 39 -1.46 -22.92 3.92
CA ILE A 39 -1.60 -22.09 5.13
C ILE A 39 -0.28 -21.36 5.46
N ALA A 40 0.86 -22.04 5.37
CA ALA A 40 2.16 -21.46 5.68
C ALA A 40 2.54 -20.36 4.66
N SER A 41 2.29 -20.57 3.38
CA SER A 41 2.53 -19.54 2.36
C SER A 41 1.56 -18.36 2.51
N HIS A 42 0.32 -18.61 2.91
CA HIS A 42 -0.64 -17.57 3.26
C HIS A 42 -0.17 -16.73 4.46
N ASP A 43 0.31 -17.36 5.53
CA ASP A 43 0.82 -16.66 6.71
C ASP A 43 2.09 -15.86 6.44
N GLN A 44 3.01 -16.39 5.64
CA GLN A 44 4.20 -15.66 5.19
C GLN A 44 3.82 -14.43 4.35
N HIS A 45 2.88 -14.58 3.41
CA HIS A 45 2.37 -13.47 2.61
C HIS A 45 1.74 -12.39 3.51
N ARG A 46 0.90 -12.80 4.47
CA ARG A 46 0.25 -11.90 5.43
C ARG A 46 1.28 -11.14 6.27
N ALA A 47 2.26 -11.85 6.85
CA ALA A 47 3.30 -11.23 7.68
C ALA A 47 4.15 -10.22 6.88
N ALA A 48 4.49 -10.55 5.63
CA ALA A 48 5.21 -9.62 4.75
C ALA A 48 4.38 -8.38 4.42
N ALA A 49 3.08 -8.53 4.15
CA ALA A 49 2.18 -7.40 3.90
C ALA A 49 1.98 -6.52 5.16
N GLU A 50 1.92 -7.12 6.35
CA GLU A 50 1.89 -6.41 7.62
C GLU A 50 3.18 -5.61 7.86
N GLU A 51 4.35 -6.18 7.56
CA GLU A 51 5.62 -5.45 7.65
C GLU A 51 5.68 -4.28 6.67
N LEU A 52 5.24 -4.48 5.42
CA LEU A 52 5.16 -3.40 4.45
C LEU A 52 4.24 -2.29 4.94
N LEU A 53 3.08 -2.62 5.52
CA LEU A 53 2.20 -1.60 6.10
C LEU A 53 2.87 -0.85 7.26
N ARG A 54 3.62 -1.53 8.13
CA ARG A 54 4.41 -0.89 9.21
C ARG A 54 5.46 0.06 8.63
N HIS A 55 6.18 -0.37 7.60
CA HIS A 55 7.14 0.47 6.86
C HIS A 55 6.47 1.73 6.31
N ILE A 56 5.33 1.58 5.62
CA ILE A 56 4.59 2.71 5.05
C ILE A 56 4.18 3.72 6.13
N ARG A 57 3.71 3.24 7.29
CA ARG A 57 3.38 4.11 8.44
C ARG A 57 4.59 4.88 8.96
N ARG A 58 5.74 4.19 9.11
CA ARG A 58 6.98 4.78 9.66
C ARG A 58 7.62 5.77 8.70
N GLN A 59 7.71 5.45 7.42
CA GLN A 59 8.45 6.25 6.45
C GLN A 59 7.62 7.39 5.84
N HIS A 60 6.33 7.14 5.57
CA HIS A 60 5.49 8.09 4.84
C HIS A 60 4.39 8.72 5.72
N GLY A 61 4.35 8.39 7.01
CA GLY A 61 3.37 8.93 7.96
C GLY A 61 1.94 8.47 7.68
N ALA A 62 1.77 7.30 7.07
CA ALA A 62 0.44 6.78 6.76
C ALA A 62 -0.40 6.49 8.01
N LYS A 63 -1.69 6.77 7.92
CA LYS A 63 -2.69 6.35 8.89
C LYS A 63 -3.34 5.06 8.39
N ALA A 64 -3.12 3.96 9.09
CA ALA A 64 -3.70 2.68 8.74
C ALA A 64 -4.48 2.09 9.92
N ARG A 65 -5.68 1.58 9.63
CA ARG A 65 -6.47 0.75 10.53
C ARG A 65 -6.53 -0.64 9.91
N VAL A 66 -6.01 -1.63 10.61
CA VAL A 66 -6.20 -3.04 10.24
C VAL A 66 -7.42 -3.52 11.01
N GLY A 67 -8.48 -3.87 10.28
CA GLY A 67 -9.69 -4.38 10.89
C GLY A 67 -9.66 -5.90 10.98
N LEU A 68 -9.96 -6.43 12.17
CA LEU A 68 -10.22 -7.86 12.40
C LEU A 68 -11.67 -8.21 12.06
N THR A 69 -12.59 -7.29 12.31
CA THR A 69 -14.04 -7.40 12.06
C THR A 69 -14.57 -6.34 11.08
N ASP A 70 -13.79 -5.29 10.84
CA ASP A 70 -14.10 -4.19 9.93
C ASP A 70 -13.18 -4.22 8.70
N PRO A 71 -13.54 -3.56 7.59
CA PRO A 71 -12.62 -3.34 6.48
C PRO A 71 -11.35 -2.61 6.95
N SER A 72 -10.20 -3.10 6.50
CA SER A 72 -8.93 -2.40 6.68
C SER A 72 -8.94 -1.09 5.88
N ARG A 73 -8.32 -0.04 6.41
CA ARG A 73 -8.26 1.30 5.82
C ARG A 73 -6.82 1.80 5.80
N LEU A 74 -6.41 2.39 4.69
CA LEU A 74 -5.14 3.08 4.53
C LEU A 74 -5.40 4.50 4.01
N GLN A 75 -4.86 5.48 4.73
CA GLN A 75 -4.88 6.89 4.37
C GLN A 75 -3.44 7.42 4.30
N LEU A 76 -3.04 7.92 3.13
CA LEU A 76 -1.71 8.45 2.87
C LEU A 76 -1.76 9.50 1.75
N HIS A 77 -1.10 10.66 1.96
CA HIS A 77 -1.00 11.78 1.01
C HIS A 77 -2.35 12.24 0.39
N GLY A 78 -3.39 12.28 1.23
CA GLY A 78 -4.75 12.68 0.83
C GLY A 78 -5.52 11.61 0.04
N ILE A 79 -4.99 10.39 -0.06
CA ILE A 79 -5.66 9.25 -0.69
C ILE A 79 -6.11 8.30 0.41
N THR A 80 -7.38 7.90 0.37
CA THR A 80 -7.95 6.90 1.26
C THR A 80 -8.45 5.71 0.46
N VAL A 81 -8.08 4.51 0.91
CA VAL A 81 -8.55 3.23 0.40
C VAL A 81 -9.01 2.34 1.54
N THR A 82 -9.95 1.45 1.24
CA THR A 82 -10.48 0.46 2.17
C THR A 82 -10.55 -0.90 1.48
N SER A 83 -10.30 -1.98 2.21
CA SER A 83 -10.35 -3.35 1.68
C SER A 83 -10.71 -4.35 2.79
N VAL A 84 -11.55 -5.32 2.43
CA VAL A 84 -11.79 -6.54 3.22
C VAL A 84 -10.94 -7.73 2.73
N ARG A 85 -10.26 -7.58 1.59
CA ARG A 85 -9.52 -8.65 0.90
C ARG A 85 -8.07 -8.81 1.39
N GLY A 86 -7.72 -8.17 2.49
CA GLY A 86 -6.35 -8.20 3.06
C GLY A 86 -5.49 -7.00 2.68
N LEU A 87 -4.31 -6.94 3.31
CA LEU A 87 -3.42 -5.77 3.29
C LEU A 87 -2.68 -5.59 1.97
N ALA A 88 -2.27 -6.67 1.30
CA ALA A 88 -1.59 -6.56 0.01
C ALA A 88 -2.50 -5.91 -1.05
N VAL A 89 -3.79 -6.28 -1.06
CA VAL A 89 -4.81 -5.67 -1.93
C VAL A 89 -5.08 -4.21 -1.54
N LEU A 90 -5.07 -3.90 -0.24
CA LEU A 90 -5.22 -2.53 0.24
C LEU A 90 -4.07 -1.63 -0.26
N ILE A 91 -2.83 -2.12 -0.20
CA ILE A 91 -1.63 -1.41 -0.66
C ILE A 91 -1.66 -1.24 -2.18
N ASP A 92 -2.01 -2.29 -2.92
CA ASP A 92 -2.17 -2.23 -4.38
C ASP A 92 -3.22 -1.20 -4.83
N ALA A 93 -4.38 -1.18 -4.14
CA ALA A 93 -5.41 -0.19 -4.40
C ALA A 93 -4.92 1.25 -4.15
N TRP A 94 -4.09 1.46 -3.12
CA TRP A 94 -3.48 2.76 -2.88
C TRP A 94 -2.50 3.14 -4.00
N LEU A 95 -1.62 2.22 -4.42
CA LEU A 95 -0.68 2.44 -5.54
C LEU A 95 -1.44 2.83 -6.82
N THR A 96 -2.50 2.10 -7.14
CA THR A 96 -3.36 2.40 -8.31
C THR A 96 -3.95 3.80 -8.23
N LYS A 97 -4.51 4.20 -7.08
CA LYS A 97 -5.06 5.55 -6.89
C LYS A 97 -3.98 6.64 -6.90
N ALA A 98 -2.80 6.36 -6.35
CA ALA A 98 -1.69 7.30 -6.31
C ALA A 98 -1.17 7.59 -7.73
N ARG A 99 -1.02 6.56 -8.57
CA ARG A 99 -0.69 6.71 -9.99
C ARG A 99 -1.75 7.52 -10.73
N ALA A 100 -3.04 7.21 -10.53
CA ALA A 100 -4.14 7.94 -11.14
C ALA A 100 -4.17 9.43 -10.73
N ALA A 101 -3.86 9.75 -9.47
CA ALA A 101 -3.78 11.12 -8.99
C ALA A 101 -2.64 11.92 -9.65
N LEU A 102 -1.51 11.28 -9.97
CA LEU A 102 -0.41 11.92 -10.71
C LEU A 102 -0.79 12.16 -12.18
N SER A 103 -1.45 11.20 -12.84
CA SER A 103 -1.89 11.33 -14.24
C SER A 103 -3.02 12.36 -14.41
N GLY A 104 -3.92 12.47 -13.42
CA GLY A 104 -5.00 13.45 -13.41
C GLY A 104 -4.56 14.88 -13.08
N ALA A 105 -3.37 15.06 -12.49
CA ALA A 105 -2.80 16.38 -12.18
C ALA A 105 -2.15 17.06 -13.41
N SER A 106 -2.08 16.37 -14.56
CA SER A 106 -1.56 16.89 -15.83
C SER A 106 -2.65 17.42 -16.78
N LYS A 107 -3.87 17.67 -16.29
CA LYS A 107 -4.96 18.29 -17.05
C LYS A 107 -5.35 19.65 -16.47
#